data_AF-M2ZGP6-F1
#
_entry.id   AF-M2ZGP6-F1
#
_cell.length_a   1.000
_cell.length_b   1.000
_cell.length_c   1.000
_cell.angle_alpha   90.00
_cell.angle_beta   90.00
_cell.angle_gamma   90.00
#
_symmetry.space_group_name_H-M   'P 1'
#
loop_
_entity.id
_entity.type
_entity.pdbx_description
1 polymer ?
#
loop_
_entity_poly.entity_id
_entity_poly.type
_entity_poly.pdbx_seq_one_letter_code
_entity_poly.pdbx_strand_id
1 'polypeptide(L)'
;MRPVHSFDRKVEDAKPSKSDINWVIMDYLVSEGYPGAAEKFAQETNICTPTDMDSIRERVRIRNAIHAGRIEEAVEMINEVDSEILDENHHLHFDLLQLHIIEMIRAIINKPGGFQVSEFKPVLEAATHQLAPRAPTDQKYQQAVDRTMSLMVFPVEKMPPEIKELLDLKLREKVANNVNRYILEKRGERSEAKIFNLVRARAWAEAQAREAKVDLPPNLPIGLDGDATAQVAGDVMVQ
;
A
#
# COMPACT_ATOMS: atom_id res chain seq x y z
N MET A 1 -21.85 -27.39 -24.24
CA MET A 1 -22.17 -27.34 -22.79
C MET A 1 -20.85 -27.48 -22.04
N ARG A 2 -20.42 -26.48 -21.26
CA ARG A 2 -19.20 -26.61 -20.44
C ARG A 2 -19.42 -27.67 -19.36
N PRO A 3 -18.44 -28.51 -19.02
CA PRO A 3 -18.58 -29.44 -17.91
C PRO A 3 -18.82 -28.62 -16.64
N VAL A 4 -19.98 -28.80 -16.03
CA VAL A 4 -20.34 -28.15 -14.76
C VAL A 4 -19.51 -28.86 -13.69
N HIS A 5 -18.40 -28.25 -13.28
CA HIS A 5 -17.57 -28.83 -12.22
C HIS A 5 -18.40 -28.95 -10.94
N SER A 6 -18.09 -29.93 -10.12
CA SER A 6 -18.74 -30.10 -8.81
C SER A 6 -18.62 -28.85 -7.93
N PHE A 7 -17.54 -28.08 -8.15
CA PHE A 7 -17.31 -26.76 -7.57
C PHE A 7 -18.32 -25.70 -8.03
N ASP A 8 -18.61 -25.58 -9.31
CA ASP A 8 -19.49 -24.52 -9.85
C ASP A 8 -20.91 -24.62 -9.26
N ARG A 9 -21.42 -25.84 -9.08
CA ARG A 9 -22.70 -26.08 -8.38
C ARG A 9 -22.68 -25.61 -6.94
N LYS A 10 -21.61 -25.93 -6.20
CA LYS A 10 -21.46 -25.50 -4.80
C LYS A 10 -21.36 -23.99 -4.67
N VAL A 11 -20.76 -23.32 -5.65
CA VAL A 11 -20.70 -21.85 -5.69
C VAL A 11 -22.08 -21.24 -5.95
N GLU A 12 -22.87 -21.84 -6.85
CA GLU A 12 -24.26 -21.39 -7.09
C GLU A 12 -25.16 -21.55 -5.85
N ASP A 13 -24.93 -22.60 -5.06
CA ASP A 13 -25.67 -22.87 -3.82
C ASP A 13 -25.23 -21.93 -2.67
N ALA A 14 -23.97 -21.49 -2.66
CA ALA A 14 -23.39 -20.68 -1.59
C ALA A 14 -23.32 -19.18 -1.94
N LYS A 15 -24.44 -18.58 -2.36
CA LYS A 15 -24.49 -17.15 -2.67
C LYS A 15 -24.50 -16.29 -1.38
N PRO A 16 -23.50 -15.41 -1.18
CA PRO A 16 -23.49 -14.51 -0.03
C PRO A 16 -24.64 -13.51 -0.11
N SER A 17 -25.11 -13.03 1.04
CA SER A 17 -26.17 -12.03 1.07
C SER A 17 -25.67 -10.69 0.53
N LYS A 18 -26.56 -9.93 -0.13
CA LYS A 18 -26.23 -8.59 -0.62
C LYS A 18 -25.79 -7.66 0.52
N SER A 19 -26.37 -7.83 1.70
CA SER A 19 -26.02 -7.06 2.89
C SER A 19 -24.57 -7.33 3.34
N ASP A 20 -24.13 -8.58 3.33
CA ASP A 20 -22.76 -8.94 3.70
C ASP A 20 -21.75 -8.37 2.69
N ILE A 21 -22.06 -8.45 1.39
CA ILE A 21 -21.23 -7.87 0.33
C ILE A 21 -21.10 -6.35 0.53
N ASN A 22 -22.22 -5.67 0.73
CA ASN A 22 -22.21 -4.22 0.93
C ASN A 22 -21.43 -3.84 2.20
N TRP A 23 -21.55 -4.63 3.27
CA TRP A 23 -20.81 -4.39 4.50
C TRP A 23 -19.29 -4.54 4.28
N VAL A 24 -18.84 -5.56 3.53
CA VAL A 24 -17.42 -5.74 3.18
C VAL A 24 -16.91 -4.61 2.29
N ILE A 25 -17.70 -4.14 1.33
CA ILE A 25 -17.34 -2.99 0.48
C ILE A 25 -17.22 -1.72 1.33
N MET A 26 -18.17 -1.48 2.23
CA MET A 26 -18.12 -0.33 3.13
C MET A 26 -16.88 -0.37 4.03
N ASP A 27 -16.57 -1.52 4.63
CA ASP A 27 -15.37 -1.75 5.44
C ASP A 27 -14.08 -1.43 4.67
N TYR A 28 -14.01 -1.81 3.39
CA TYR A 28 -12.90 -1.45 2.51
C TYR A 28 -12.83 0.06 2.25
N LEU A 29 -13.94 0.70 1.87
CA LEU A 29 -13.96 2.14 1.57
C LEU A 29 -13.56 2.98 2.79
N VAL A 30 -13.89 2.52 4.00
CA VAL A 30 -13.49 3.18 5.26
C VAL A 30 -12.03 2.94 5.59
N SER A 31 -11.59 1.68 5.57
CA SER A 31 -10.23 1.30 5.99
C SER A 31 -9.17 1.84 5.03
N GLU A 32 -9.46 1.82 3.72
CA GLU A 32 -8.58 2.35 2.67
C GLU A 32 -8.75 3.85 2.40
N GLY A 33 -9.60 4.55 3.15
CA GLY A 33 -9.69 6.01 3.04
C GLY A 33 -10.31 6.50 1.72
N TYR A 34 -11.54 6.10 1.43
CA TYR A 34 -12.33 6.61 0.32
C TYR A 34 -13.62 7.29 0.82
N PRO A 35 -13.52 8.44 1.52
CA PRO A 35 -14.66 9.04 2.23
C PRO A 35 -15.81 9.42 1.30
N GLY A 36 -15.53 10.06 0.16
CA GLY A 36 -16.58 10.45 -0.79
C GLY A 36 -17.28 9.26 -1.45
N ALA A 37 -16.58 8.14 -1.64
CA ALA A 37 -17.19 6.91 -2.13
C ALA A 37 -18.02 6.23 -1.03
N ALA A 38 -17.51 6.18 0.20
CA ALA A 38 -18.24 5.65 1.35
C ALA A 38 -19.55 6.41 1.61
N GLU A 39 -19.56 7.74 1.52
CA GLU A 39 -20.77 8.56 1.67
C GLU A 39 -21.83 8.23 0.62
N LYS A 40 -21.46 8.22 -0.66
CA LYS A 40 -22.38 7.89 -1.75
C LYS A 40 -22.87 6.45 -1.66
N PHE A 41 -21.97 5.53 -1.33
CA PHE A 41 -22.31 4.12 -1.16
C PHE A 41 -23.27 3.90 0.02
N ALA A 42 -23.11 4.63 1.13
CA ALA A 42 -24.03 4.58 2.26
C ALA A 42 -25.44 5.08 1.87
N GLN A 43 -25.52 6.16 1.08
CA GLN A 43 -26.78 6.71 0.58
C GLN A 43 -27.51 5.72 -0.33
N GLU A 44 -26.79 5.04 -1.22
CA GLU A 44 -27.37 4.08 -2.18
C GLU A 44 -27.75 2.73 -1.54
N THR A 45 -26.99 2.29 -0.52
CA THR A 45 -27.20 0.99 0.12
C THR A 45 -28.03 1.06 1.40
N ASN A 46 -28.36 2.27 1.86
CA ASN A 46 -29.08 2.55 3.11
C ASN A 46 -28.41 1.92 4.35
N ILE A 47 -27.07 1.80 4.30
CA ILE A 47 -26.23 1.32 5.39
C ILE A 47 -25.82 2.52 6.26
N CYS A 48 -25.65 2.28 7.56
CA CYS A 48 -25.23 3.32 8.49
C CYS A 48 -23.88 3.92 8.07
N THR A 49 -23.83 5.24 7.94
CA THR A 49 -22.60 5.98 7.65
C THR A 49 -21.60 5.79 8.79
N PRO A 50 -20.30 5.65 8.49
CA PRO A 50 -19.26 5.64 9.51
C PRO A 50 -19.36 6.89 10.40
N THR A 51 -19.26 6.72 11.71
CA THR A 51 -19.47 7.80 12.68
C THR A 51 -18.34 8.84 12.66
N ASP A 52 -17.15 8.50 12.14
CA ASP A 52 -15.97 9.36 12.13
C ASP A 52 -15.41 9.55 10.70
N MET A 53 -16.18 10.27 9.87
CA MET A 53 -15.76 10.60 8.50
C MET A 53 -14.57 11.57 8.46
N ASP A 54 -14.38 12.37 9.51
CA ASP A 54 -13.31 13.36 9.57
C ASP A 54 -11.95 12.70 9.81
N SER A 55 -11.87 11.69 10.70
CA SER A 55 -10.69 10.83 10.82
C SER A 55 -10.30 10.16 9.50
N ILE A 56 -11.28 9.63 8.76
CA ILE A 56 -11.02 9.03 7.45
C ILE A 56 -10.41 10.07 6.50
N ARG A 57 -10.92 11.31 6.51
CA ARG A 57 -10.39 12.40 5.68
C ARG A 57 -8.98 12.80 6.09
N GLU A 58 -8.67 12.85 7.38
CA GLU A 58 -7.31 13.11 7.90
C GLU A 58 -6.32 12.07 7.40
N ARG A 59 -6.63 10.77 7.57
CA ARG A 59 -5.78 9.67 7.08
C ARG A 59 -5.53 9.76 5.58
N VAL A 60 -6.54 10.15 4.81
CA VAL A 60 -6.42 10.33 3.36
C VAL A 60 -5.52 11.50 3.00
N ARG A 61 -5.61 12.62 3.73
CA ARG A 61 -4.71 13.77 3.51
C ARG A 61 -3.26 13.37 3.78
N ILE A 62 -3.00 12.68 4.89
CA ILE A 62 -1.67 12.16 5.23
C ILE A 62 -1.15 11.24 4.12
N ARG A 63 -1.94 10.24 3.70
CA ARG A 63 -1.58 9.33 2.62
C ARG A 63 -1.27 10.07 1.32
N ASN A 64 -2.09 11.03 0.94
CA ASN A 64 -1.91 11.81 -0.28
C ASN A 64 -0.64 12.68 -0.22
N ALA A 65 -0.32 13.27 0.93
CA ALA A 65 0.93 14.01 1.12
C ALA A 65 2.15 13.10 0.95
N ILE A 66 2.11 11.88 1.51
CA ILE A 66 3.18 10.88 1.34
C ILE A 66 3.33 10.48 -0.14
N HIS A 67 2.22 10.18 -0.83
CA HIS A 67 2.27 9.85 -2.26
C HIS A 67 2.76 11.01 -3.13
N ALA A 68 2.44 12.25 -2.76
CA ALA A 68 2.92 13.45 -3.44
C ALA A 68 4.42 13.73 -3.16
N GLY A 69 5.03 13.05 -2.19
CA GLY A 69 6.41 13.28 -1.75
C GLY A 69 6.56 14.48 -0.79
N ARG A 70 5.46 15.01 -0.25
CA ARG A 70 5.45 16.11 0.72
C ARG A 70 5.51 15.52 2.13
N ILE A 71 6.68 14.97 2.47
CA ILE A 71 6.85 14.18 3.70
C ILE A 71 6.84 15.05 4.97
N GLU A 72 7.37 16.28 4.90
CA GLU A 72 7.32 17.23 6.03
C GLU A 72 5.87 17.56 6.42
N GLU A 73 5.04 17.91 5.44
CA GLU A 73 3.59 18.13 5.61
C GLU A 73 2.90 16.88 6.18
N ALA A 74 3.30 15.69 5.72
CA ALA A 74 2.77 14.43 6.24
C ALA A 74 3.13 14.23 7.73
N VAL A 75 4.36 14.54 8.14
CA VAL A 75 4.81 14.45 9.54
C VAL A 75 4.06 15.43 10.43
N GLU A 76 3.86 16.67 9.97
CA GLU A 76 3.06 17.68 10.67
C GLU A 76 1.63 17.19 10.88
N MET A 77 0.95 16.74 9.82
CA MET A 77 -0.41 16.21 9.91
C MET A 77 -0.52 14.97 10.82
N ILE A 78 0.50 14.10 10.85
CA ILE A 78 0.52 12.95 11.77
C ILE A 78 0.59 13.43 13.23
N ASN A 79 1.42 14.42 13.53
CA ASN A 79 1.53 15.00 14.87
C ASN A 79 0.27 15.77 15.29
N GLU A 80 -0.46 16.38 14.34
CA GLU A 80 -1.76 17.00 14.58
C GLU A 80 -2.84 15.97 14.94
N VAL A 81 -2.78 14.79 14.32
CA VAL A 81 -3.70 13.68 14.64
C VAL A 81 -3.41 13.14 16.03
N ASP A 82 -2.14 12.84 16.33
CA ASP A 82 -1.68 12.38 17.63
C ASP A 82 -0.16 12.49 17.71
N SER A 83 0.34 13.32 18.64
CA SER A 83 1.78 13.54 18.82
C SER A 83 2.53 12.31 19.30
N GLU A 84 1.85 11.37 19.98
CA GLU A 84 2.48 10.17 20.53
C GLU A 84 2.79 9.14 19.43
N ILE A 85 2.16 9.24 18.26
CA ILE A 85 2.31 8.27 17.17
C ILE A 85 3.78 8.05 16.78
N LEU A 86 4.51 9.15 16.58
CA LEU A 86 5.90 9.10 16.12
C LEU A 86 6.89 8.84 17.26
N ASP A 87 6.51 9.20 18.49
CA ASP A 87 7.32 8.98 19.69
C ASP A 87 7.29 7.50 20.11
N GLU A 88 6.15 6.84 20.01
CA GLU A 88 6.01 5.44 20.38
C GLU A 88 6.55 4.48 19.31
N ASN A 89 6.49 4.89 18.03
CA ASN A 89 6.98 4.07 16.91
C ASN A 89 8.18 4.72 16.22
N HIS A 90 9.35 4.51 16.83
CA HIS A 90 10.62 4.94 16.26
C HIS A 90 10.93 4.35 14.88
N HIS A 91 10.40 3.16 14.55
CA HIS A 91 10.56 2.55 13.23
C HIS A 91 9.80 3.33 12.16
N LEU A 92 8.54 3.67 12.42
CA LEU A 92 7.71 4.45 11.50
C LEU A 92 8.30 5.84 11.27
N HIS A 93 8.76 6.48 12.35
CA HIS A 93 9.43 7.77 12.25
C HIS A 93 10.71 7.66 11.40
N PHE A 94 11.52 6.61 11.60
CA PHE A 94 12.70 6.39 10.76
C PHE A 94 12.34 6.20 9.28
N ASP A 95 11.32 5.39 8.96
CA ASP A 95 10.87 5.16 7.59
C ASP A 95 10.42 6.47 6.91
N LEU A 96 9.74 7.37 7.64
CA LEU A 96 9.35 8.69 7.15
C LEU A 96 10.55 9.60 6.90
N LEU A 97 11.52 9.63 7.83
CA LEU A 97 12.76 10.40 7.64
C LEU A 97 13.56 9.89 6.45
N GLN A 98 13.71 8.57 6.31
CA GLN A 98 14.41 7.97 5.19
C GLN A 98 13.72 8.35 3.88
N LEU A 99 12.39 8.28 3.83
CA LEU A 99 11.62 8.65 2.66
C LEU A 99 11.79 10.15 2.33
N HIS A 100 11.79 11.03 3.34
CA HIS A 100 12.05 12.46 3.15
C HIS A 100 13.42 12.72 2.48
N ILE A 101 14.48 12.07 2.96
CA ILE A 101 15.82 12.17 2.33
C ILE A 101 15.78 11.67 0.88
N ILE A 102 15.12 10.53 0.62
CA ILE A 102 14.98 9.98 -0.75
C ILE A 102 14.22 10.95 -1.65
N GLU A 103 13.18 11.62 -1.15
CA GLU A 103 12.42 12.60 -1.92
C GLU A 103 13.24 13.85 -2.25
N MET A 104 14.07 14.33 -1.32
CA MET A 104 15.00 15.42 -1.62
C MET A 104 16.02 15.02 -2.70
N ILE A 105 16.58 13.81 -2.60
CA ILE A 105 17.51 13.28 -3.61
C ILE A 105 16.80 13.18 -4.97
N ARG A 106 15.56 12.66 -5.00
CA ARG A 106 14.76 12.54 -6.22
C ARG A 106 14.45 13.90 -6.85
N ALA A 107 14.19 14.93 -6.05
CA ALA A 107 13.97 16.29 -6.53
C ALA A 107 15.23 16.87 -7.20
N ILE A 108 16.41 16.61 -6.64
CA ILE A 108 17.70 17.05 -7.22
C ILE A 108 18.00 16.31 -8.52
N ILE A 109 17.84 14.98 -8.54
CA ILE A 109 18.13 14.13 -9.71
C ILE A 109 17.23 14.49 -10.91
N ASN A 110 15.95 14.77 -10.66
CA ASN A 110 14.99 15.04 -11.73
C ASN A 110 14.94 16.51 -12.17
N LYS A 111 15.75 17.39 -11.58
CA LYS A 111 15.73 18.82 -11.88
C LYS A 111 16.31 19.10 -13.27
N PRO A 112 15.56 19.79 -14.16
CA PRO A 112 16.07 20.18 -15.47
C PRO A 112 17.08 21.33 -15.30
N GLY A 113 18.34 21.12 -15.66
CA GLY A 113 19.37 22.17 -15.56
C GLY A 113 20.78 21.70 -15.20
N GLY A 114 20.97 20.41 -14.91
CA GLY A 114 22.29 19.81 -14.68
C GLY A 114 22.57 19.52 -13.20
N PHE A 115 23.37 18.49 -12.97
CA PHE A 115 23.70 17.94 -11.66
C PHE A 115 24.72 18.86 -10.94
N GLN A 116 24.33 19.42 -9.79
CA GLN A 116 25.22 20.22 -8.94
C GLN A 116 25.40 19.57 -7.57
N VAL A 117 26.65 19.28 -7.22
CA VAL A 117 27.03 18.68 -5.93
C VAL A 117 26.64 19.58 -4.73
N SER A 118 26.59 20.89 -4.94
CA SER A 118 26.16 21.86 -3.91
C SER A 118 24.71 21.68 -3.47
N GLU A 119 23.84 21.10 -4.31
CA GLU A 119 22.42 20.88 -3.99
C GLU A 119 22.22 19.72 -3.00
N PHE A 120 23.22 18.85 -2.83
CA PHE A 120 23.18 17.76 -1.83
C PHE A 120 23.56 18.20 -0.42
N LYS A 121 24.10 19.41 -0.23
CA LYS A 121 24.41 19.94 1.10
C LYS A 121 23.23 19.86 2.09
N PRO A 122 22.02 20.36 1.76
CA PRO A 122 20.87 20.25 2.67
C PRO A 122 20.48 18.79 2.95
N VAL A 123 20.61 17.90 1.96
CA VAL A 123 20.33 16.47 2.12
C VAL A 123 21.30 15.82 3.11
N LEU A 124 22.59 16.14 3.00
CA LEU A 124 23.64 15.65 3.89
C LEU A 124 23.47 16.19 5.30
N GLU A 125 23.13 17.48 5.45
CA GLU A 125 22.85 18.09 6.75
C GLU A 125 21.64 17.43 7.42
N ALA A 126 20.53 17.28 6.70
CA ALA A 126 19.33 16.63 7.20
C ALA A 126 19.60 15.18 7.61
N ALA A 127 20.30 14.42 6.77
CA ALA A 127 20.61 13.03 7.06
C ALA A 127 21.60 12.89 8.24
N THR A 128 22.55 13.81 8.40
CA THR A 128 23.47 13.83 9.55
C THR A 128 22.74 14.18 10.84
N HIS A 129 21.80 15.13 10.81
CA HIS A 129 21.06 15.53 12.01
C HIS A 129 19.96 14.55 12.40
N GLN A 130 19.26 13.94 11.44
CA GLN A 130 18.04 13.18 11.69
C GLN A 130 18.26 11.65 11.62
N LEU A 131 19.01 11.16 10.61
CA LEU A 131 19.23 9.72 10.42
C LEU A 131 20.43 9.18 11.20
N ALA A 132 21.55 9.92 11.25
CA ALA A 132 22.79 9.43 11.86
C ALA A 132 22.65 9.07 13.36
N PRO A 133 21.90 9.80 14.20
CA PRO A 133 21.69 9.41 15.59
C PRO A 133 20.94 8.10 15.77
N ARG A 134 20.12 7.69 14.78
CA ARG A 134 19.30 6.47 14.83
C ARG A 134 19.95 5.26 14.13
N ALA A 135 20.95 5.51 13.29
CA ALA A 135 21.69 4.47 12.56
C ALA A 135 22.38 3.40 13.44
N PRO A 136 23.03 3.72 14.59
CA PRO A 136 23.73 2.71 15.39
C PRO A 136 22.80 1.82 16.22
N THR A 137 21.49 2.11 16.26
CA THR A 137 20.53 1.41 17.11
C THR A 137 20.15 0.02 16.57
N ASP A 138 20.14 -0.16 15.24
CA ASP A 138 19.84 -1.42 14.57
C ASP A 138 20.64 -1.52 13.26
N GLN A 139 21.17 -2.71 12.97
CA GLN A 139 21.85 -3.02 11.71
C GLN A 139 20.96 -2.75 10.49
N LYS A 140 19.64 -2.90 10.61
CA LYS A 140 18.69 -2.56 9.54
C LYS A 140 18.71 -1.08 9.20
N TYR A 141 18.77 -0.21 10.21
CA TYR A 141 18.84 1.24 10.00
C TYR A 141 20.15 1.64 9.37
N GLN A 142 21.25 1.04 9.79
CA GLN A 142 22.56 1.27 9.18
C GLN A 142 22.55 0.93 7.68
N GLN A 143 22.05 -0.25 7.32
CA GLN A 143 21.92 -0.65 5.91
C GLN A 143 21.00 0.28 5.13
N ALA A 144 19.90 0.72 5.74
CA ALA A 144 18.96 1.67 5.12
C ALA A 144 19.63 3.03 4.86
N VAL A 145 20.41 3.54 5.82
CA VAL A 145 21.18 4.79 5.67
C VAL A 145 22.25 4.63 4.59
N ASP A 146 23.05 3.57 4.62
CA ASP A 146 24.11 3.33 3.64
C ASP A 146 23.56 3.27 2.20
N ARG A 147 22.41 2.61 2.02
CA ARG A 147 21.72 2.54 0.73
C ARG A 147 21.18 3.91 0.30
N THR A 148 20.56 4.66 1.20
CA THR A 148 20.07 6.02 0.92
C THR A 148 21.22 6.97 0.58
N MET A 149 22.37 6.86 1.26
CA MET A 149 23.56 7.66 0.97
C MET A 149 24.20 7.29 -0.37
N SER A 150 24.16 6.00 -0.70
CA SER A 150 24.66 5.50 -1.99
C SER A 150 23.92 6.11 -3.18
N LEU A 151 22.64 6.49 -3.03
CA LEU A 151 21.89 7.21 -4.07
C LEU A 151 22.54 8.54 -4.49
N MET A 152 23.31 9.17 -3.59
CA MET A 152 24.01 10.42 -3.88
C MET A 152 25.33 10.20 -4.63
N VAL A 153 25.93 9.02 -4.49
CA VAL A 153 27.24 8.71 -5.06
C VAL A 153 27.11 8.12 -6.46
N PHE A 154 26.10 7.28 -6.70
CA PHE A 154 25.91 6.62 -7.98
C PHE A 154 25.11 7.50 -8.95
N PRO A 155 25.62 7.77 -10.15
CA PRO A 155 24.81 8.39 -11.21
C PRO A 155 23.72 7.41 -11.67
N VAL A 156 22.56 7.94 -12.05
CA VAL A 156 21.32 7.18 -12.32
C VAL A 156 21.53 6.06 -13.33
N GLU A 157 22.42 6.26 -14.31
CA GLU A 157 22.71 5.30 -15.37
C GLU A 157 23.51 4.08 -14.89
N LYS A 158 24.22 4.20 -13.77
CA LYS A 158 25.09 3.15 -13.21
C LYS A 158 24.61 2.64 -11.85
N MET A 159 23.38 2.97 -11.44
CA MET A 159 22.83 2.51 -10.17
C MET A 159 22.55 1.00 -10.20
N PRO A 160 23.02 0.26 -9.17
CA PRO A 160 22.57 -1.11 -8.93
C PRO A 160 21.04 -1.20 -8.82
N PRO A 161 20.42 -2.32 -9.24
CA PRO A 161 18.97 -2.47 -9.24
C PRO A 161 18.34 -2.31 -7.85
N GLU A 162 19.01 -2.78 -6.79
CA GLU A 162 18.55 -2.64 -5.40
C GLU A 162 18.46 -1.18 -4.94
N ILE A 163 19.38 -0.34 -5.42
CA ILE A 163 19.41 1.09 -5.08
C ILE A 163 18.36 1.84 -5.92
N LYS A 164 18.20 1.44 -7.18
CA LYS A 164 17.16 1.99 -8.06
C LYS A 164 15.74 1.72 -7.53
N GLU A 165 15.52 0.59 -6.86
CA GLU A 165 14.24 0.27 -6.22
C GLU A 165 13.83 1.29 -5.15
N LEU A 166 14.79 1.92 -4.46
CA LEU A 166 14.48 2.99 -3.49
C LEU A 166 13.90 4.25 -4.15
N LEU A 167 14.14 4.43 -5.45
CA LEU A 167 13.53 5.50 -6.24
C LEU A 167 12.13 5.14 -6.78
N ASP A 168 11.65 3.92 -6.56
CA ASP A 168 10.31 3.50 -6.97
C ASP A 168 9.22 4.14 -6.09
N LEU A 169 8.08 4.42 -6.70
CA LEU A 169 6.87 4.91 -6.03
C LEU A 169 6.30 3.86 -5.06
N LYS A 170 6.61 2.57 -5.26
CA LYS A 170 6.22 1.49 -4.34
C LYS A 170 6.68 1.72 -2.91
N LEU A 171 7.83 2.39 -2.71
CA LEU A 171 8.29 2.72 -1.36
C LEU A 171 7.36 3.73 -0.69
N ARG A 172 6.88 4.75 -1.42
CA ARG A 172 5.90 5.72 -0.90
C ARG A 172 4.62 5.00 -0.48
N GLU A 173 4.14 4.08 -1.31
CA GLU A 173 2.94 3.29 -1.03
C GLU A 173 3.10 2.43 0.23
N LYS A 174 4.23 1.74 0.37
CA LYS A 174 4.52 0.94 1.56
C LYS A 174 4.56 1.78 2.84
N VAL A 175 5.25 2.92 2.81
CA VAL A 175 5.33 3.82 3.97
C VAL A 175 3.95 4.39 4.30
N ALA A 176 3.19 4.83 3.29
CA ALA A 176 1.84 5.35 3.50
C ALA A 176 0.88 4.31 4.09
N ASN A 177 0.96 3.06 3.64
CA ASN A 177 0.18 1.95 4.19
C ASN A 177 0.58 1.64 5.64
N ASN A 178 1.89 1.67 5.95
CA ASN A 178 2.37 1.51 7.32
C ASN A 178 1.86 2.63 8.25
N VAL A 179 1.89 3.88 7.81
CA VAL A 179 1.35 5.03 8.56
C VAL A 179 -0.15 4.84 8.81
N ASN A 180 -0.93 4.52 7.77
CA ASN A 180 -2.38 4.31 7.88
C ASN A 180 -2.71 3.20 8.89
N ARG A 181 -2.02 2.06 8.78
CA ARG A 181 -2.17 0.93 9.71
C ARG A 181 -1.89 1.34 11.14
N TYR A 182 -0.82 2.10 11.38
CA TYR A 182 -0.44 2.46 12.73
C TYR A 182 -1.42 3.47 13.35
N ILE A 183 -1.92 4.44 12.58
CA ILE A 183 -2.99 5.35 13.02
C ILE A 183 -4.26 4.56 13.41
N LEU A 184 -4.62 3.56 12.60
CA LEU A 184 -5.74 2.66 12.88
C LEU A 184 -5.53 1.86 14.18
N GLU A 185 -4.35 1.24 14.35
CA GLU A 185 -4.00 0.45 15.54
C GLU A 185 -4.02 1.28 16.82
N LYS A 186 -3.53 2.52 16.77
CA LYS A 186 -3.54 3.43 17.93
C LYS A 186 -4.94 3.80 18.38
N ARG A 187 -5.87 3.91 17.45
CA ARG A 187 -7.29 4.15 17.74
C ARG A 187 -8.06 2.88 18.13
N GLY A 188 -7.39 1.73 18.20
CA GLY A 188 -8.04 0.43 18.45
C GLY A 188 -8.93 -0.03 17.29
N GLU A 189 -8.79 0.59 16.11
CA GLU A 189 -9.47 0.21 14.88
C GLU A 189 -8.71 -0.93 14.19
N ARG A 190 -9.37 -1.61 13.25
CA ARG A 190 -8.71 -2.66 12.46
C ARG A 190 -7.78 -2.04 11.43
N SER A 191 -6.55 -2.54 11.36
CA SER A 191 -5.52 -2.05 10.45
C SER A 191 -5.68 -2.38 8.98
N GLU A 192 -6.44 -3.43 8.65
CA GLU A 192 -6.66 -3.90 7.28
C GLU A 192 -8.15 -4.16 7.02
N ALA A 193 -8.62 -3.81 5.82
CA ALA A 193 -9.96 -4.16 5.36
C ALA A 193 -10.14 -5.68 5.30
N LYS A 194 -11.33 -6.18 5.65
CA LYS A 194 -11.63 -7.62 5.63
C LYS A 194 -11.53 -8.25 4.25
N ILE A 195 -11.67 -7.46 3.18
CA ILE A 195 -11.53 -7.98 1.82
C ILE A 195 -10.13 -8.59 1.59
N PHE A 196 -9.08 -8.04 2.19
CA PHE A 196 -7.73 -8.63 2.10
C PHE A 196 -7.66 -10.00 2.76
N ASN A 197 -8.31 -10.16 3.92
CA ASN A 197 -8.39 -11.46 4.60
C ASN A 197 -9.18 -12.47 3.76
N LEU A 198 -10.25 -12.05 3.10
CA LEU A 198 -11.02 -12.91 2.20
C LEU A 198 -10.20 -13.35 0.98
N VAL A 199 -9.45 -12.43 0.36
CA VAL A 199 -8.56 -12.75 -0.77
C VAL A 199 -7.44 -13.70 -0.33
N ARG A 200 -6.83 -13.46 0.83
CA ARG A 200 -5.78 -14.32 1.40
C ARG A 200 -6.31 -15.70 1.74
N ALA A 201 -7.49 -15.78 2.36
CA ALA A 201 -8.16 -17.03 2.69
C ALA A 201 -8.54 -17.82 1.43
N ARG A 202 -9.01 -17.13 0.37
CA ARG A 202 -9.26 -17.73 -0.94
C ARG A 202 -7.99 -18.33 -1.53
N ALA A 203 -6.91 -17.55 -1.61
CA ALA A 203 -5.63 -18.01 -2.17
C ALA A 203 -5.08 -19.23 -1.40
N TRP A 204 -5.17 -19.20 -0.07
CA TRP A 204 -4.78 -20.32 0.78
C TRP A 204 -5.67 -21.56 0.55
N ALA A 205 -6.99 -21.40 0.54
CA ALA A 205 -7.92 -22.51 0.32
C ALA A 205 -7.75 -23.15 -1.07
N GLU A 206 -7.50 -22.33 -2.10
CA GLU A 206 -7.22 -22.78 -3.46
C GLU A 206 -5.91 -23.60 -3.52
N ALA A 207 -4.84 -23.13 -2.87
CA ALA A 207 -3.58 -23.86 -2.78
C ALA A 207 -3.75 -25.20 -2.06
N GLN A 208 -4.43 -25.20 -0.91
CA GLN A 208 -4.68 -26.39 -0.11
C GLN A 208 -5.54 -27.43 -0.85
N ALA A 209 -6.55 -26.98 -1.58
CA ALA A 209 -7.43 -27.87 -2.34
C ALA A 209 -6.72 -28.47 -3.57
N ARG A 210 -5.83 -27.72 -4.23
CA ARG A 210 -4.96 -28.27 -5.29
C ARG A 210 -3.99 -29.32 -4.75
N GLU A 211 -3.39 -29.09 -3.58
CA GLU A 211 -2.52 -30.06 -2.92
C GLU A 211 -3.29 -31.34 -2.57
N ALA A 212 -4.51 -31.21 -2.06
CA ALA A 212 -5.41 -32.32 -1.75
C ALA A 212 -6.03 -33.00 -2.99
N LYS A 213 -5.69 -32.56 -4.21
CA LYS A 213 -6.22 -33.07 -5.49
C LYS A 213 -7.75 -33.06 -5.58
N VAL A 214 -8.38 -32.05 -4.98
CA VAL A 214 -9.83 -31.82 -5.10
C VAL A 214 -10.14 -31.41 -6.54
N ASP A 215 -11.29 -31.85 -7.08
CA ASP A 215 -11.80 -31.44 -8.39
C ASP A 215 -12.07 -29.93 -8.42
N LEU A 216 -11.10 -29.18 -8.92
CA LEU A 216 -11.14 -27.73 -9.11
C LEU A 216 -10.91 -27.38 -10.58
N PRO A 217 -11.58 -26.34 -11.09
CA PRO A 217 -11.26 -25.77 -12.39
C PRO A 217 -9.77 -25.40 -12.49
N PRO A 218 -9.15 -25.51 -13.69
CA PRO A 218 -7.73 -25.18 -13.88
C PRO A 218 -7.45 -23.69 -13.60
N ASN A 219 -8.43 -22.82 -13.89
CA ASN A 219 -8.37 -21.40 -13.55
C ASN A 219 -9.63 -21.02 -12.77
N LEU A 220 -9.46 -20.43 -11.59
CA LEU A 220 -10.53 -19.74 -10.87
C LEU A 220 -10.30 -18.24 -11.02
N PRO A 221 -10.94 -17.57 -12.00
CA PRO A 221 -10.81 -16.13 -12.13
C PRO A 221 -11.41 -15.42 -10.90
N ILE A 222 -10.77 -14.34 -10.47
CA ILE A 222 -11.31 -13.44 -9.42
C ILE A 222 -12.33 -12.47 -10.05
N GLY A 223 -12.41 -12.41 -11.39
CA GLY A 223 -13.30 -11.50 -12.12
C GLY A 223 -12.80 -10.05 -12.16
N LEU A 224 -11.52 -9.83 -11.84
CA LEU A 224 -10.85 -8.52 -11.94
C LEU A 224 -10.12 -8.36 -13.28
N ASP A 225 -9.71 -9.47 -13.88
CA ASP A 225 -9.38 -9.51 -15.29
C ASP A 225 -10.72 -9.37 -16.01
N GLY A 226 -10.95 -8.27 -16.73
CA GLY A 226 -12.15 -8.13 -17.58
C GLY A 226 -12.30 -9.30 -18.56
N ASP A 227 -13.31 -9.26 -19.44
CA ASP A 227 -13.71 -10.33 -20.38
C ASP A 227 -12.63 -11.00 -21.27
N ALA A 228 -11.34 -10.67 -21.11
CA ALA A 228 -10.20 -11.27 -21.77
C ALA A 228 -10.10 -12.80 -21.64
N THR A 229 -10.60 -13.43 -20.57
CA THR A 229 -10.58 -14.91 -20.47
C THR A 229 -11.68 -15.60 -21.26
N ALA A 230 -12.66 -14.87 -21.82
CA ALA A 230 -13.69 -15.47 -22.67
C ALA A 230 -13.20 -15.78 -24.10
N GLN A 231 -12.12 -15.14 -24.58
CA GLN A 231 -11.65 -15.26 -25.96
C GLN A 231 -10.54 -16.29 -26.20
N VAL A 232 -9.71 -16.61 -25.20
CA VAL A 232 -8.54 -17.50 -25.41
C VAL A 232 -8.94 -18.97 -25.58
N ALA A 233 -10.17 -19.36 -25.21
CA ALA A 233 -10.67 -20.72 -25.44
C ALA A 233 -11.26 -20.94 -26.85
N GLY A 234 -11.32 -19.90 -27.69
CA GLY A 234 -12.00 -19.95 -28.99
C GLY A 234 -11.11 -20.27 -30.20
N ASP A 235 -9.78 -20.17 -30.10
CA ASP A 235 -8.92 -20.05 -31.30
C ASP A 235 -7.71 -20.99 -31.31
N VAL A 236 -7.89 -22.23 -30.86
CA VAL A 236 -6.97 -23.34 -31.19
C VAL A 236 -7.76 -24.52 -31.76
N MET A 237 -8.48 -24.26 -32.85
CA MET A 237 -8.79 -25.27 -33.86
C MET A 237 -8.79 -24.60 -35.24
N VAL A 238 -7.60 -24.52 -35.85
CA VAL A 238 -7.48 -24.38 -37.29
C VAL A 238 -6.55 -25.50 -37.75
N GLN A 239 -7.14 -26.45 -38.48
CA GLN A 239 -6.45 -27.40 -39.34
C GLN A 239 -5.78 -26.67 -40.50
#